data_AF-A0A0B2K0C7-F1
#
_entry.id   AF-A0A0B2K0C7-F1
#
_cell.length_a   1.000
_cell.length_b   1.000
_cell.length_c   1.000
_cell.angle_alpha   90.00
_cell.angle_beta   90.00
_cell.angle_gamma   90.00
#
_symmetry.space_group_name_H-M   'P 1'
#
loop_
_entity.id
_entity.type
_entity.pdbx_description
1 polymer ?
#
loop_
_entity_poly.entity_id
_entity_poly.type
_entity_poly.pdbx_seq_one_letter_code
_entity_poly.pdbx_strand_id
1 'polypeptide(L)'
;MWKKIFGNTKDENSNTYTSLLENIDRTRLPRHVAIIMDGNGRWANGKGMVRSAGHTAGVKALKRTLKAASDFHLEALTVYAFSTENWKRPTA
;
A
#
# COMPACT_ATOMS: atom_id res chain seq x y z
N MET A 1 35.45 4.94 -9.53
CA MET A 1 35.52 3.46 -9.47
C MET A 1 34.31 2.82 -8.76
N TRP A 2 33.67 3.50 -7.79
CA TRP A 2 32.48 2.99 -7.08
C TRP A 2 31.15 3.02 -7.86
N LYS A 3 31.00 3.87 -8.89
CA LYS A 3 29.83 3.87 -9.80
C LYS A 3 29.63 2.58 -10.60
N LYS A 4 30.66 1.71 -10.68
CA LYS A 4 30.62 0.42 -11.40
C LYS A 4 30.25 -0.77 -10.51
N ILE A 5 30.34 -0.62 -9.18
CA ILE A 5 30.05 -1.68 -8.20
C ILE A 5 28.60 -1.56 -7.70
N PHE A 6 28.08 -0.34 -7.55
CA PHE A 6 26.66 -0.06 -7.36
C PHE A 6 26.02 0.25 -8.70
N GLY A 7 26.06 -0.76 -9.58
CA GLY A 7 25.49 -0.70 -10.92
C GLY A 7 24.15 0.01 -10.91
N ASN A 8 24.02 0.97 -11.82
CA ASN A 8 22.82 1.73 -12.11
C ASN A 8 21.72 0.78 -12.59
N THR A 9 21.08 0.05 -11.68
CA THR A 9 19.77 -0.54 -11.92
C THR A 9 18.81 0.62 -12.05
N LYS A 10 18.65 1.13 -13.28
CA LYS A 10 17.46 1.88 -13.62
C LYS A 10 16.29 0.91 -13.38
N ASP A 11 15.60 1.08 -12.26
CA ASP A 11 14.42 0.29 -11.92
C ASP A 11 13.42 0.43 -13.08
N GLU A 12 13.25 -0.61 -13.89
CA GLU A 12 12.26 -0.63 -14.98
C GLU A 12 10.85 -0.34 -14.46
N ASN A 13 10.58 -0.72 -13.20
CA ASN A 13 9.34 -0.40 -12.48
C ASN A 13 9.11 1.12 -12.29
N SER A 14 10.18 1.91 -12.20
CA SER A 14 10.10 3.36 -11.99
C SER A 14 9.61 4.08 -13.25
N ASN A 15 10.10 3.67 -14.43
CA ASN A 15 9.67 4.24 -15.71
C ASN A 15 8.20 3.93 -16.00
N THR A 16 7.76 2.71 -15.73
CA THR A 16 6.35 2.31 -15.91
C THR A 16 5.43 3.04 -14.95
N TYR A 17 5.81 3.17 -13.67
CA TYR A 17 5.01 3.92 -12.70
C TYR A 17 4.90 5.40 -13.08
N THR A 18 6.00 6.02 -13.50
CA THR A 18 6.00 7.43 -13.98
C THR A 18 5.07 7.61 -15.17
N SER A 19 5.17 6.73 -16.16
CA SER A 19 4.29 6.76 -17.33
C SER A 19 2.81 6.60 -16.97
N LEU A 20 2.47 5.73 -16.02
CA LEU A 20 1.09 5.59 -15.52
C LEU A 20 0.58 6.88 -14.87
N LEU A 21 1.41 7.55 -14.06
CA LEU A 21 1.05 8.82 -13.41
C LEU A 21 0.80 9.95 -14.42
N GLU A 22 1.58 10.00 -15.50
CA GLU A 22 1.45 11.01 -16.56
C GLU A 22 0.15 10.86 -17.36
N ASN A 23 -0.35 9.63 -17.51
CA ASN A 23 -1.55 9.32 -18.28
C ASN A 23 -2.87 9.46 -17.49
N ILE A 24 -2.80 9.88 -16.23
CA ILE A 24 -4.00 10.05 -15.39
C ILE A 24 -4.57 11.46 -15.55
N ASP A 25 -5.84 11.53 -15.94
CA ASP A 25 -6.60 12.78 -16.00
C ASP A 25 -6.85 13.31 -14.58
N ARG A 26 -6.06 14.34 -14.22
CA ARG A 26 -6.10 14.96 -12.90
C ARG A 26 -7.44 15.65 -12.61
N THR A 27 -8.21 16.04 -13.63
CA THR A 27 -9.51 16.69 -13.44
C THR A 27 -10.59 15.72 -12.95
N ARG A 28 -10.33 14.41 -13.08
CA ARG A 28 -11.24 13.33 -12.69
C ARG A 28 -10.80 12.58 -11.45
N LEU A 29 -9.71 12.99 -10.81
CA LEU A 29 -9.26 12.37 -9.58
C LEU A 29 -10.24 12.67 -8.44
N PRO A 30 -10.59 11.66 -7.62
CA PRO A 30 -11.38 11.91 -6.42
C PRO A 30 -10.58 12.78 -5.46
N ARG A 31 -11.26 13.74 -4.82
CA ARG A 31 -10.64 14.53 -3.74
C ARG A 31 -10.33 13.69 -2.51
N HIS A 32 -11.16 12.67 -2.25
CA HIS A 32 -11.05 11.80 -1.08
C HIS A 32 -11.28 10.33 -1.45
N VAL A 33 -10.37 9.47 -0.99
CA VAL A 33 -10.51 8.02 -1.08
C VAL A 33 -10.58 7.41 0.33
N ALA A 34 -11.48 6.45 0.54
CA ALA A 34 -11.55 5.65 1.76
C ALA A 34 -11.24 4.18 1.46
N ILE A 35 -10.41 3.54 2.29
CA ILE A 35 -9.95 2.16 2.07
C ILE A 35 -10.19 1.32 3.32
N ILE A 36 -10.83 0.16 3.15
CA ILE A 36 -10.92 -0.88 4.18
C ILE A 36 -9.80 -1.89 3.96
N MET A 37 -8.85 -1.98 4.89
CA MET A 37 -7.69 -2.87 4.78
C MET A 37 -7.97 -4.29 5.29
N ASP A 38 -8.95 -4.97 4.70
CA ASP A 38 -9.28 -6.34 5.08
C ASP A 38 -8.31 -7.38 4.48
N GLY A 39 -8.35 -8.60 5.01
CA GLY A 39 -7.69 -9.76 4.41
C GLY A 39 -6.34 -10.12 5.01
N ASN A 40 -5.75 -9.28 5.87
CA ASN A 40 -4.43 -9.53 6.48
C ASN A 40 -4.32 -10.92 7.12
N GLY A 41 -5.32 -11.33 7.90
CA GLY A 41 -5.34 -12.67 8.52
C GLY A 41 -5.52 -13.80 7.51
N ARG A 42 -6.39 -13.64 6.51
CA ARG A 42 -6.59 -14.64 5.45
C ARG A 42 -5.32 -14.82 4.61
N TRP A 43 -4.64 -13.72 4.32
CA TRP A 43 -3.35 -13.72 3.61
C TRP A 43 -2.26 -14.47 4.39
N ALA A 44 -2.18 -14.28 5.71
CA ALA A 44 -1.22 -15.00 6.54
C ALA A 44 -1.55 -16.51 6.60
N ASN A 45 -2.83 -16.85 6.82
CA ASN A 45 -3.30 -18.24 6.86
C ASN A 45 -3.03 -18.98 5.55
N GLY A 46 -3.29 -18.35 4.40
CA GLY A 46 -3.01 -18.92 3.08
C GLY A 46 -1.52 -19.14 2.79
N LYS A 47 -0.64 -18.62 3.66
CA LYS A 47 0.83 -18.81 3.60
C LYS A 47 1.37 -19.65 4.76
N GLY A 48 0.50 -20.24 5.59
CA GLY A 48 0.91 -20.99 6.79
C GLY A 48 1.59 -20.12 7.85
N MET A 49 1.32 -18.81 7.86
CA MET A 49 1.94 -17.85 8.77
C MET A 49 0.98 -17.45 9.90
N VAL A 50 1.55 -17.04 11.03
CA VAL A 50 0.79 -16.44 12.14
C VAL A 50 0.10 -15.13 11.70
N ARG A 51 -1.07 -14.84 12.27
CA ARG A 51 -1.88 -13.67 11.90
C ARG A 51 -1.14 -12.33 11.98
N SER A 52 -0.24 -12.18 12.96
CA SER A 52 0.59 -10.97 13.13
C SER A 52 1.49 -10.69 11.91
N ALA A 53 1.96 -11.73 11.20
CA ALA A 53 2.71 -11.56 9.96
C ALA A 53 1.85 -10.90 8.86
N GLY A 54 0.57 -11.23 8.80
CA GLY A 54 -0.40 -10.58 7.93
C GLY A 54 -0.58 -9.09 8.24
N HIS A 55 -0.67 -8.73 9.53
CA HIS A 55 -0.73 -7.33 9.93
C HIS A 55 0.55 -6.56 9.52
N THR A 56 1.72 -7.16 9.70
CA THR A 56 2.99 -6.57 9.23
C THR A 56 3.01 -6.38 7.71
N ALA A 57 2.49 -7.33 6.94
CA ALA A 57 2.34 -7.19 5.49
C ALA A 57 1.36 -6.07 5.13
N GLY A 58 0.26 -5.95 5.87
CA GLY A 58 -0.70 -4.85 5.75
C GLY A 58 -0.07 -3.47 5.96
N VAL A 59 0.82 -3.31 6.96
CA VAL A 59 1.58 -2.07 7.17
C VAL A 59 2.44 -1.73 5.96
N LYS A 60 3.11 -2.72 5.34
CA LYS A 60 3.90 -2.50 4.12
C LYS A 60 3.01 -2.08 2.95
N ALA A 61 1.81 -2.64 2.83
CA ALA A 61 0.84 -2.24 1.81
C ALA A 61 0.38 -0.79 2.03
N LEU A 62 0.00 -0.44 3.26
CA LEU A 62 -0.40 0.92 3.62
C LEU A 62 0.67 1.95 3.28
N LYS A 63 1.95 1.66 3.54
CA LYS A 63 3.06 2.55 3.17
C LYS A 63 3.11 2.83 1.66
N ARG A 64 2.92 1.82 0.82
CA ARG A 64 2.86 2.00 -0.64
C ARG A 64 1.64 2.81 -1.07
N THR A 65 0.48 2.55 -0.45
CA THR A 65 -0.75 3.31 -0.72
C THR A 65 -0.62 4.78 -0.34
N LEU A 66 -0.01 5.09 0.81
CA LEU A 66 0.25 6.48 1.24
C LEU A 66 1.17 7.20 0.25
N LYS A 67 2.23 6.53 -0.22
CA LYS A 67 3.12 7.09 -1.24
C LYS A 67 2.36 7.40 -2.54
N ALA A 68 1.53 6.46 -3.01
CA ALA A 68 0.72 6.66 -4.20
C ALA A 68 -0.29 7.81 -4.02
N ALA A 69 -1.00 7.88 -2.89
CA ALA A 69 -1.91 8.98 -2.59
C ALA A 69 -1.21 10.35 -2.62
N SER A 70 0.01 10.42 -2.09
CA SER A 70 0.85 11.62 -2.17
C SER A 70 1.25 11.96 -3.61
N ASP A 71 1.63 10.97 -4.42
CA ASP A 71 2.03 11.17 -5.82
C ASP A 71 0.87 11.63 -6.70
N PHE A 72 -0.35 11.17 -6.38
CA PHE A 72 -1.59 11.63 -7.01
C PHE A 72 -2.08 12.98 -6.52
N HIS A 73 -1.46 13.55 -5.48
CA HIS A 73 -1.95 14.74 -4.78
C HIS A 73 -3.41 14.60 -4.32
N LEU A 74 -3.80 13.43 -3.82
CA LEU A 74 -5.11 13.25 -3.19
C LEU A 74 -5.22 14.19 -1.99
N GLU A 75 -6.31 14.93 -1.90
CA GLU A 75 -6.54 15.87 -0.79
C GLU A 75 -6.80 15.12 0.53
N ALA A 76 -7.45 13.96 0.47
CA ALA A 76 -7.71 13.13 1.63
C ALA A 76 -7.62 11.63 1.33
N LEU A 77 -7.07 10.89 2.30
CA LEU A 77 -7.09 9.43 2.33
C LEU A 77 -7.56 8.97 3.72
N THR A 78 -8.67 8.24 3.78
CA THR A 78 -9.13 7.58 5.00
C THR A 78 -8.82 6.09 4.92
N VAL A 79 -8.31 5.54 6.01
CA VAL A 79 -7.96 4.13 6.08
C VAL A 79 -8.60 3.51 7.31
N TYR A 80 -9.36 2.43 7.09
CA TYR A 80 -9.99 1.71 8.18
C TYR A 80 -9.00 0.74 8.81
N ALA A 81 -8.25 1.22 9.80
CA ALA A 81 -7.19 0.46 10.46
C ALA A 81 -7.72 -0.49 11.55
N PHE A 82 -8.77 -0.10 12.26
CA PHE A 82 -9.40 -0.89 13.32
C PHE A 82 -10.88 -0.53 13.43
N SER A 83 -11.74 -1.55 13.48
CA SER A 83 -13.20 -1.39 13.56
C SER A 83 -13.73 -1.67 14.96
N THR A 84 -14.90 -1.14 15.30
CA THR A 84 -15.61 -1.44 16.55
C THR A 84 -15.93 -2.94 16.67
N GLU A 85 -16.16 -3.62 15.56
CA GLU A 85 -16.43 -5.06 15.49
C GLU A 85 -15.17 -5.88 15.78
N ASN A 86 -13.97 -5.29 15.68
CA ASN A 86 -12.73 -6.00 16.00
C ASN A 86 -12.63 -6.35 17.50
N TRP A 87 -13.33 -5.63 18.38
CA TRP A 87 -13.45 -5.97 19.79
C TRP A 87 -14.21 -7.29 20.03
N LYS A 88 -15.07 -7.72 19.09
CA LYS A 88 -15.81 -8.98 19.19
C LYS A 88 -14.98 -10.18 18.74
N ARG A 89 -13.73 -9.98 18.29
CA ARG A 89 -12.87 -11.09 17.87
C ARG A 89 -12.48 -11.93 19.08
N PRO A 90 -12.36 -13.26 18.93
CA PRO A 90 -11.91 -14.12 20.01
C PRO A 90 -10.56 -13.64 20.56
N THR A 91 -10.44 -13.57 21.89
CA THR A 91 -9.15 -13.47 22.55
C THR A 91 -8.39 -14.77 22.30
N ALA A 92 -7.15 -14.64 21.83
CA ALA A 92 -6.27 -15.76 21.52
C ALA A 92 -5.93 -16.57 22.77
#